data_AF-A0AA35SEY8-F1
#
_entry.id   AF-A0AA35SEY8-F1
#
_cell.length_a   1.000
_cell.length_b   1.000
_cell.length_c   1.000
_cell.angle_alpha   90.00
_cell.angle_beta   90.00
_cell.angle_gamma   90.00
#
_symmetry.space_group_name_H-M   'P 1'
#
loop_
_entity.id
_entity.type
_entity.pdbx_description
1 polymer ?
#
loop_
_entity_poly.entity_id
_entity_poly.type
_entity_poly.pdbx_seq_one_letter_code
_entity_poly.pdbx_strand_id
1 'polypeptide(L)'
;MQSGEGNLGLEPRQTATCSLCLVQFAKYTCPRCNVQYCSLGCYKSEKHAQCSEDFYRECFMTELQSQKISTAEKSKMMEILRRAGEEGMEEEEGGEGECATLEERLAGVDLDAESPEAVWNKLSRSEQEQFRAAMASGHLSSLIPLHTPWWRVVKPVVVIDKTGEADVVSVPDILPNLPPLGTLVKVSVSH
;
A
#
# COMPACT_ATOMS: atom_id res chain seq x y z
N MET A 1 30.55 32.18 45.67
CA MET A 1 29.27 31.49 45.48
C MET A 1 29.62 30.12 44.91
N GLN A 2 29.90 29.16 45.80
CA GLN A 2 29.02 28.01 46.08
C GLN A 2 28.80 27.17 44.82
N SER A 3 29.67 26.19 44.55
CA SER A 3 29.58 24.78 45.00
C SER A 3 28.68 23.94 44.08
N GLY A 4 29.21 22.85 43.53
CA GLY A 4 28.41 21.81 42.88
C GLY A 4 29.17 20.83 41.99
N GLU A 5 30.22 20.17 42.49
CA GLU A 5 30.68 18.90 41.94
C GLU A 5 29.61 17.81 42.21
N GLY A 6 29.45 16.84 41.29
CA GLY A 6 28.47 15.76 41.45
C GLY A 6 28.59 14.65 40.40
N ASN A 7 29.72 13.96 40.39
CA ASN A 7 29.83 12.60 39.87
C ASN A 7 28.98 11.67 40.76
N LEU A 8 28.05 10.89 40.21
CA LEU A 8 27.58 9.63 40.82
C LEU A 8 26.91 8.76 39.73
N GLY A 9 27.59 7.68 39.38
CA GLY A 9 27.09 6.66 38.47
C GLY A 9 25.81 5.97 38.98
N LEU A 10 25.08 5.41 38.03
CA LEU A 10 24.08 4.39 38.27
C LEU A 10 24.35 3.24 37.32
N GLU A 11 25.31 2.39 37.70
CA GLU A 11 25.26 0.96 37.39
C GLU A 11 24.01 0.40 38.09
N PRO A 12 22.98 -0.10 37.37
CA PRO A 12 21.98 -0.94 37.99
C PRO A 12 22.54 -2.36 38.01
N ARG A 13 23.22 -2.70 39.11
CA ARG A 13 23.46 -4.10 39.50
C ARG A 13 22.13 -4.70 39.96
N GLN A 14 21.25 -5.03 39.02
CA GLN A 14 20.09 -5.92 39.18
C GLN A 14 19.61 -6.31 37.79
N THR A 15 20.01 -7.51 37.37
CA THR A 15 19.75 -8.08 36.05
C THR A 15 18.29 -8.53 35.95
N ALA A 16 17.36 -7.58 35.92
CA ALA A 16 15.96 -7.88 35.67
C ALA A 16 15.83 -8.45 34.27
N THR A 17 15.25 -9.64 34.14
CA THR A 17 14.99 -10.26 32.85
C THR A 17 13.99 -9.41 32.07
N CYS A 18 14.19 -9.26 30.76
CA CYS A 18 13.25 -8.57 29.88
C CYS A 18 11.84 -9.16 30.05
N SER A 19 10.87 -8.33 30.41
CA SER A 19 9.49 -8.77 30.67
C SER A 19 8.73 -9.18 29.40
N LEU A 20 9.32 -8.96 28.22
CA LEU A 20 8.71 -9.24 26.92
C LEU A 20 9.17 -10.59 26.35
N CYS A 21 10.48 -10.86 26.36
CA CYS A 21 11.02 -12.13 25.87
C CYS A 21 11.35 -13.14 26.99
N LEU A 22 11.58 -12.70 28.23
CA LEU A 22 12.02 -13.53 29.36
C LEU A 22 13.33 -14.31 29.11
N VAL A 23 14.07 -14.02 28.03
CA VAL A 23 15.31 -14.71 27.66
C VAL A 23 16.55 -13.91 28.04
N GLN A 24 16.53 -12.61 27.76
CA GLN A 24 17.69 -11.73 27.90
C GLN A 24 17.48 -10.75 29.04
N PHE A 25 18.57 -10.23 29.60
CA PHE A 25 18.50 -9.15 30.58
C PHE A 25 17.97 -7.86 29.96
N ALA A 26 17.15 -7.14 30.70
CA ALA A 26 16.63 -5.85 30.28
C ALA A 26 17.75 -4.80 30.29
N LYS A 27 17.80 -4.00 29.22
CA LYS A 27 18.77 -2.91 29.03
C LYS A 27 18.09 -1.53 29.09
N TYR A 28 16.79 -1.49 28.83
CA TYR A 28 16.01 -0.27 28.67
C TYR A 28 14.67 -0.40 29.38
N THR A 29 14.06 0.75 29.70
CA THR A 29 12.74 0.84 30.32
C THR A 29 11.84 1.76 29.50
N CYS A 30 10.61 1.33 29.21
CA CYS A 30 9.66 2.15 28.45
C CYS A 30 9.14 3.30 29.33
N PRO A 31 9.21 4.57 28.88
CA PRO A 31 8.79 5.71 29.70
C PRO A 31 7.27 5.81 29.92
N ARG A 32 6.45 5.08 29.13
CA ARG A 32 4.98 5.14 29.22
C ARG A 32 4.37 4.07 30.12
N CYS A 33 4.89 2.86 30.06
CA CYS A 33 4.36 1.72 30.83
C CYS A 33 5.37 1.16 31.84
N ASN A 34 6.57 1.73 31.91
CA ASN A 34 7.66 1.33 32.81
C ASN A 34 8.15 -0.13 32.64
N VAL A 35 7.84 -0.76 31.50
CA VAL A 35 8.26 -2.14 31.19
C VAL A 35 9.73 -2.19 30.79
N GLN A 36 10.43 -3.17 31.33
CA GLN A 36 11.85 -3.41 31.10
C GLN A 36 12.08 -4.34 29.90
N TYR A 37 12.90 -3.92 28.93
CA TYR A 37 13.12 -4.63 27.67
C TYR A 37 14.60 -4.70 27.26
N CYS A 38 14.97 -5.71 26.47
CA CYS A 38 16.38 -5.95 26.10
C CYS A 38 16.82 -5.27 24.80
N SER A 39 15.89 -5.05 23.85
CA SER A 39 16.20 -4.54 22.51
C SER A 39 14.98 -3.96 21.81
N LEU A 40 15.19 -3.26 20.69
CA LEU A 40 14.12 -2.74 19.83
C LEU A 40 13.16 -3.83 19.34
N GLY A 41 13.63 -5.06 19.13
CA GLY A 41 12.76 -6.18 18.75
C GLY A 41 11.72 -6.51 19.83
N CYS A 42 12.09 -6.40 21.11
CA CYS A 42 11.13 -6.53 22.21
C CYS A 42 10.24 -5.28 22.30
N TYR A 43 10.79 -4.08 22.12
CA TYR A 43 10.00 -2.84 22.13
C TYR A 43 8.89 -2.81 21.07
N LYS A 44 9.14 -3.37 19.88
CA LYS A 44 8.17 -3.48 18.77
C LYS A 44 7.39 -4.81 18.74
N SER A 45 7.53 -5.65 19.76
CA SER A 45 6.82 -6.92 19.82
C SER A 45 5.34 -6.72 20.10
N GLU A 46 4.49 -7.69 19.72
CA GLU A 46 3.04 -7.64 19.99
C GLU A 46 2.72 -7.39 21.47
N LYS A 47 3.55 -7.92 22.38
CA LYS A 47 3.41 -7.73 23.84
C LYS A 47 3.59 -6.27 24.29
N HIS A 48 4.22 -5.44 23.47
CA HIS A 48 4.44 -4.01 23.72
C HIS A 48 3.97 -3.14 22.52
N ALA A 49 3.03 -3.65 21.71
CA ALA A 49 2.55 -2.97 20.52
C ALA A 49 1.90 -1.62 20.87
N GLN A 50 0.99 -1.60 21.84
CA GLN A 50 0.26 -0.40 22.28
C GLN A 50 1.20 0.80 22.54
N CYS A 51 2.22 0.60 23.37
CA CYS A 51 3.18 1.65 23.71
C CYS A 51 4.23 1.91 22.63
N SER A 52 4.32 1.12 21.57
CA SER A 52 5.17 1.45 20.42
C SER A 52 4.37 2.21 19.36
N GLU A 53 3.16 1.75 19.05
CA GLU A 53 2.25 2.34 18.08
C GLU A 53 1.75 3.72 18.50
N ASP A 54 1.39 3.92 19.78
CA ASP A 54 0.99 5.24 20.26
C ASP A 54 2.11 6.27 20.09
N PHE A 55 3.38 5.85 20.08
CA PHE A 55 4.54 6.74 19.97
C PHE A 55 4.75 7.06 18.51
N TYR A 56 4.71 6.05 17.65
CA TYR A 56 4.74 6.25 16.21
C TYR A 56 3.60 7.13 15.72
N ARG A 57 2.38 6.91 16.24
CA ARG A 57 1.22 7.73 15.92
C ARG A 57 1.41 9.16 16.37
N GLU A 58 1.87 9.39 17.60
CA GLU A 58 2.11 10.75 18.11
C GLU A 58 3.17 11.46 17.29
N CYS A 59 4.33 10.84 17.06
CA CYS A 59 5.38 11.41 16.20
C CYS A 59 4.87 11.74 14.79
N PHE A 60 4.11 10.83 14.18
CA PHE A 60 3.54 11.01 12.86
C PHE A 60 2.51 12.14 12.82
N MET A 61 1.60 12.18 13.80
CA MET A 61 0.58 13.22 13.91
C MET A 61 1.19 14.59 14.17
N THR A 62 2.22 14.66 15.03
CA THR A 62 2.97 15.90 15.27
C THR A 62 3.67 16.39 14.01
N GLU A 63 4.33 15.50 13.25
CA GLU A 63 4.97 15.86 11.99
C GLU A 63 3.95 16.39 10.96
N LEU A 64 2.82 15.70 10.78
CA LEU A 64 1.72 16.16 9.92
C LEU A 64 1.17 17.52 10.35
N GLN A 65 0.98 17.74 11.65
CA GLN A 65 0.52 19.02 12.18
C GLN A 65 1.58 20.13 12.09
N SER A 66 2.87 19.77 12.06
CA SER A 66 3.98 20.70 11.87
C SER A 66 4.03 21.21 10.43
N GLN A 67 3.62 20.38 9.46
CA GLN A 67 3.34 20.78 8.08
C GLN A 67 2.02 21.56 8.01
N LYS A 68 2.00 22.76 8.58
CA LYS A 68 0.89 23.69 8.38
C LYS A 68 1.01 24.29 6.99
N ILE A 69 0.19 23.78 6.07
CA ILE A 69 -0.07 24.42 4.77
C ILE A 69 -0.62 25.81 5.07
N SER A 70 0.00 26.84 4.49
CA SER A 70 -0.44 28.22 4.70
C SER A 70 -1.87 28.41 4.16
N THR A 71 -2.60 29.38 4.73
CA THR A 71 -3.93 29.76 4.22
C THR A 71 -3.87 30.17 2.75
N ALA A 72 -2.75 30.72 2.29
CA ALA A 72 -2.49 31.05 0.90
C ALA A 72 -2.35 29.81 0.00
N GLU A 73 -1.61 28.78 0.42
CA GLU A 73 -1.49 27.52 -0.33
C GLU A 73 -2.81 26.75 -0.36
N LYS A 74 -3.56 26.74 0.74
CA LYS A 74 -4.92 26.17 0.77
C LYS A 74 -5.86 26.90 -0.19
N SER A 75 -5.82 28.24 -0.22
CA SER A 75 -6.61 29.05 -1.16
C SER A 75 -6.22 28.75 -2.61
N LYS A 76 -4.91 28.65 -2.90
CA LYS A 76 -4.40 28.29 -4.23
C LYS A 76 -4.84 26.89 -4.67
N MET A 77 -4.82 25.91 -3.76
CA MET A 77 -5.30 24.55 -4.03
C MET A 77 -6.80 24.54 -4.32
N MET A 78 -7.61 25.26 -3.52
CA MET A 78 -9.05 25.40 -3.75
C MET A 78 -9.36 26.08 -5.10
N GLU A 79 -8.57 27.08 -5.48
CA GLU A 79 -8.71 27.77 -6.76
C GLU A 79 -8.38 26.86 -7.95
N ILE A 80 -7.35 26.00 -7.84
CA ILE A 80 -7.03 25.01 -8.87
C ILE A 80 -8.17 24.00 -9.02
N LEU A 81 -8.76 23.53 -7.91
CA LEU A 81 -9.90 22.61 -7.94
C LEU A 81 -11.15 23.26 -8.55
N ARG A 82 -11.42 24.53 -8.23
CA ARG A 82 -12.51 25.31 -8.83
C ARG A 82 -12.34 25.43 -10.34
N ARG A 83 -11.14 25.82 -10.78
CA ARG A 83 -10.82 25.98 -12.20
C ARG A 83 -10.95 24.66 -12.96
N ALA A 84 -10.46 23.56 -12.39
CA ALA A 84 -10.59 22.24 -13.01
C ALA A 84 -12.05 21.74 -13.07
N GLY A 85 -12.88 22.11 -12.09
CA GLY A 85 -14.32 21.83 -12.12
C GLY A 85 -15.07 22.65 -13.17
N GLU A 86 -14.66 23.90 -13.40
CA GLU A 86 -15.24 24.78 -14.42
C GLU A 86 -14.80 24.39 -15.85
N GLU A 87 -13.53 24.02 -16.04
CA GLU A 87 -13.02 23.50 -17.31
C GLU A 87 -13.69 22.17 -17.72
N GLY A 88 -14.30 21.44 -16.77
CA GLY A 88 -15.12 20.25 -17.04
C GLY A 88 -16.62 20.52 -17.25
N MET A 89 -17.07 21.78 -17.12
CA MET A 89 -18.48 22.18 -17.28
C MET A 89 -18.76 22.94 -18.60
N GLU A 90 -17.74 23.37 -19.34
CA GLU A 90 -17.91 24.17 -20.57
C GLU A 90 -18.25 23.34 -21.85
N GLU A 91 -18.45 22.02 -21.74
CA GLU A 91 -18.87 21.15 -22.88
C GLU A 91 -20.30 20.60 -22.79
N GLU A 92 -21.18 21.14 -21.94
CA GLU A 92 -22.60 20.74 -21.86
C GLU A 92 -23.56 21.94 -21.99
N GLU A 93 -23.38 22.78 -23.02
CA GLU A 93 -24.51 23.53 -23.59
C GLU A 93 -25.13 22.73 -24.73
N GLY A 94 -26.02 21.79 -24.40
CA GLY A 94 -26.69 21.00 -25.43
C GLY A 94 -27.70 19.96 -24.95
N GLY A 95 -28.76 20.34 -24.25
CA GLY A 95 -29.95 19.49 -24.19
C GLY A 95 -30.84 19.66 -22.96
N GLU A 96 -32.01 20.24 -23.19
CA GLU A 96 -33.13 20.28 -22.25
C GLU A 96 -33.60 18.85 -21.92
N GLY A 97 -33.25 18.36 -20.74
CA GLY A 97 -33.76 17.11 -20.19
C GLY A 97 -33.02 16.75 -18.91
N GLU A 98 -33.76 16.47 -17.84
CA GLU A 98 -33.22 15.97 -16.57
C GLU A 98 -32.48 14.63 -16.81
N CYS A 99 -31.21 14.69 -17.19
CA CYS A 99 -30.34 13.53 -17.26
C CYS A 99 -29.53 13.51 -15.96
N ALA A 100 -29.84 12.54 -15.10
CA ALA A 100 -29.01 12.22 -13.94
C ALA A 100 -27.53 12.16 -14.36
N THR A 101 -26.63 12.69 -13.53
CA THR A 101 -25.20 12.76 -13.86
C THR A 101 -24.62 11.35 -14.03
N LEU A 102 -23.48 11.22 -14.70
CA LEU A 102 -22.81 9.92 -14.89
C LEU A 102 -22.55 9.22 -13.54
N GLU A 103 -22.19 10.00 -12.52
CA GLU A 103 -21.94 9.53 -11.16
C GLU A 103 -23.20 8.94 -10.52
N GLU A 104 -24.36 9.58 -10.72
CA GLU A 104 -25.64 9.08 -10.22
C GLU A 104 -26.07 7.80 -10.94
N ARG A 105 -25.79 7.68 -12.24
CA ARG A 105 -26.12 6.49 -13.04
C ARG A 105 -25.22 5.28 -12.75
N LEU A 106 -23.98 5.53 -12.37
CA LEU A 106 -23.00 4.50 -11.98
C LEU A 106 -23.01 4.21 -10.47
N ALA A 107 -23.80 4.94 -9.69
CA ALA A 107 -23.90 4.72 -8.25
C ALA A 107 -24.40 3.30 -7.95
N GLY A 108 -23.60 2.53 -7.22
CA GLY A 108 -23.96 1.18 -6.77
C GLY A 108 -23.79 0.09 -7.84
N VAL A 109 -23.11 0.36 -8.95
CA VAL A 109 -22.72 -0.69 -9.90
C VAL A 109 -21.72 -1.64 -9.25
N ASP A 110 -22.04 -2.93 -9.25
CA ASP A 110 -21.17 -3.99 -8.75
C ASP A 110 -20.44 -4.69 -9.91
N LEU A 111 -19.14 -4.44 -10.05
CA LEU A 111 -18.32 -4.98 -11.14
C LEU A 111 -18.06 -6.49 -11.04
N ASP A 112 -18.28 -7.09 -9.86
CA ASP A 112 -18.11 -8.54 -9.67
C ASP A 112 -19.43 -9.30 -9.94
N ALA A 113 -20.58 -8.63 -9.81
CA ALA A 113 -21.90 -9.24 -9.98
C ALA A 113 -22.59 -8.87 -11.32
N GLU A 114 -22.31 -7.70 -11.89
CA GLU A 114 -22.93 -7.22 -13.14
C GLU A 114 -22.11 -7.60 -14.38
N SER A 115 -22.78 -7.80 -15.51
CA SER A 115 -22.10 -8.11 -16.77
C SER A 115 -21.51 -6.85 -17.42
N PRO A 116 -20.44 -6.97 -18.24
CA PRO A 116 -19.87 -5.83 -18.96
C PRO A 116 -20.88 -5.07 -19.82
N GLU A 117 -21.84 -5.77 -20.41
CA GLU A 117 -22.91 -5.19 -21.22
C GLU A 117 -23.93 -4.43 -20.37
N ALA A 118 -24.20 -4.89 -19.15
CA ALA A 118 -25.08 -4.20 -18.21
C ALA A 118 -24.49 -2.83 -17.84
N VAL A 119 -23.19 -2.79 -17.51
CA VAL A 119 -22.46 -1.55 -17.23
C VAL A 119 -22.40 -0.66 -18.47
N TRP A 120 -22.17 -1.24 -19.65
CA TRP A 120 -22.14 -0.49 -20.92
C TRP A 120 -23.47 0.21 -21.24
N ASN A 121 -24.59 -0.45 -20.98
CA ASN A 121 -25.93 0.12 -21.22
C ASN A 121 -26.32 1.22 -20.22
N LYS A 122 -25.57 1.37 -19.11
CA LYS A 122 -25.75 2.51 -18.21
C LYS A 122 -25.21 3.80 -18.82
N LEU A 123 -24.31 3.75 -19.81
CA LEU A 123 -23.76 4.88 -20.55
C LEU A 123 -24.71 5.36 -21.66
N SER A 124 -24.72 6.65 -21.94
CA SER A 124 -25.55 7.30 -22.95
C SER A 124 -24.91 7.09 -24.33
N ARG A 125 -25.64 7.39 -25.41
CA ARG A 125 -25.08 7.20 -26.76
C ARG A 125 -23.84 8.07 -26.99
N SER A 126 -23.86 9.33 -26.52
CA SER A 126 -22.72 10.24 -26.61
C SER A 126 -21.49 9.68 -25.88
N GLU A 127 -21.66 9.23 -24.63
CA GLU A 127 -20.57 8.65 -23.82
C GLU A 127 -20.02 7.35 -24.44
N GLN A 128 -20.90 6.50 -24.99
CA GLN A 128 -20.49 5.29 -25.69
C GLN A 128 -19.69 5.60 -26.97
N GLU A 129 -20.06 6.64 -27.70
CA GLU A 129 -19.35 7.09 -28.91
C GLU A 129 -17.99 7.69 -28.57
N GLN A 130 -17.90 8.51 -27.53
CA GLN A 130 -16.64 9.04 -27.00
C GLN A 130 -15.69 7.91 -26.57
N PHE A 131 -16.20 6.91 -25.85
CA PHE A 131 -15.41 5.74 -25.47
C PHE A 131 -14.90 4.96 -26.69
N ARG A 132 -15.75 4.75 -27.71
CA ARG A 132 -15.34 4.10 -28.97
C ARG A 132 -14.28 4.92 -29.71
N ALA A 133 -14.40 6.24 -29.75
CA ALA A 133 -13.41 7.13 -30.35
C ALA A 133 -12.07 7.06 -29.59
N ALA A 134 -12.10 7.04 -28.26
CA ALA A 134 -10.91 6.88 -27.41
C ALA A 134 -10.26 5.50 -27.53
N MET A 135 -11.04 4.46 -27.82
CA MET A 135 -10.53 3.13 -28.16
C MET A 135 -9.84 3.14 -29.52
N ALA A 136 -10.46 3.74 -30.54
CA ALA A 136 -9.93 3.82 -31.89
C ALA A 136 -8.64 4.67 -31.97
N SER A 137 -8.52 5.71 -31.14
CA SER A 137 -7.31 6.53 -31.06
C SER A 137 -6.17 5.86 -30.29
N GLY A 138 -6.40 4.71 -29.66
CA GLY A 138 -5.42 4.01 -28.83
C GLY A 138 -5.14 4.70 -27.50
N HIS A 139 -5.85 5.79 -27.18
CA HIS A 139 -5.67 6.53 -25.93
C HIS A 139 -5.93 5.63 -24.71
N LEU A 140 -7.00 4.83 -24.74
CA LEU A 140 -7.34 3.92 -23.64
C LEU A 140 -6.29 2.84 -23.39
N SER A 141 -5.60 2.36 -24.44
CA SER A 141 -4.54 1.36 -24.30
C SER A 141 -3.31 1.90 -23.54
N SER A 142 -3.09 3.21 -23.54
CA SER A 142 -2.01 3.84 -22.78
C SER A 142 -2.34 4.03 -21.29
N LEU A 143 -3.64 4.07 -20.94
CA LEU A 143 -4.12 4.30 -19.58
C LEU A 143 -4.20 3.01 -18.74
N ILE A 144 -4.30 1.85 -19.39
CA ILE A 144 -4.43 0.56 -18.73
C ILE A 144 -3.05 -0.11 -18.66
N PRO A 145 -2.50 -0.36 -17.46
CA PRO A 145 -1.30 -1.15 -17.31
C PRO A 145 -1.54 -2.54 -17.90
N LEU A 146 -0.70 -2.95 -18.85
CA LEU A 146 -0.78 -4.31 -19.38
C LEU A 146 -0.55 -5.29 -18.23
N HIS A 147 -1.50 -6.21 -18.05
CA HIS A 147 -1.42 -7.21 -16.99
C HIS A 147 -0.13 -8.02 -17.15
N THR A 148 0.79 -7.81 -16.21
CA THR A 148 2.03 -8.57 -16.14
C THR A 148 1.80 -9.71 -15.17
N PRO A 149 1.65 -10.95 -15.64
CA PRO A 149 1.42 -12.06 -14.73
C PRO A 149 2.63 -12.23 -13.80
N TRP A 150 2.36 -12.55 -12.55
CA TRP A 150 3.35 -12.58 -11.48
C TRP A 150 4.54 -13.51 -11.77
N TRP A 151 4.33 -14.61 -12.53
CA TRP A 151 5.40 -15.55 -12.90
C TRP A 151 6.38 -15.03 -13.95
N ARG A 152 6.10 -13.89 -14.60
CA ARG A 152 7.10 -13.18 -15.43
C ARG A 152 8.05 -12.32 -14.61
N VAL A 153 7.72 -12.06 -13.34
CA VAL A 153 8.57 -11.32 -12.43
C VAL A 153 9.57 -12.29 -11.83
N VAL A 154 10.75 -12.39 -12.45
CA VAL A 154 11.88 -13.13 -11.89
C VAL A 154 12.41 -12.32 -10.70
N LYS A 155 11.85 -12.52 -9.52
CA LYS A 155 12.47 -12.03 -8.29
C LYS A 155 13.72 -12.87 -8.08
N PRO A 156 14.92 -12.27 -7.96
CA PRO A 156 16.08 -13.04 -7.56
C PRO A 156 15.74 -13.66 -6.20
N VAL A 157 15.64 -14.98 -6.18
CA VAL A 157 15.48 -15.72 -4.94
C VAL A 157 16.80 -15.54 -4.21
N VAL A 158 16.84 -14.65 -3.22
CA VAL A 158 17.96 -14.57 -2.29
C VAL A 158 17.85 -15.80 -1.40
N VAL A 159 18.53 -16.87 -1.81
CA VAL A 159 18.73 -18.02 -0.94
C VAL A 159 19.75 -17.56 0.11
N ILE A 160 19.27 -17.17 1.29
CA ILE A 160 20.16 -16.90 2.43
C ILE A 160 20.60 -18.26 2.96
N ASP A 161 21.66 -18.82 2.38
CA ASP A 161 22.38 -19.89 3.06
C ASP A 161 23.15 -19.29 4.25
N LYS A 162 23.42 -20.10 5.28
CA LYS A 162 24.07 -19.65 6.54
C LYS A 162 25.53 -19.21 6.37
N THR A 163 26.03 -19.19 5.14
CA THR A 163 27.34 -18.71 4.72
C THR A 163 27.10 -17.60 3.71
N GLY A 164 27.30 -16.35 4.12
CA GLY A 164 26.94 -15.15 3.36
C GLY A 164 27.73 -14.94 2.06
N GLU A 165 27.46 -15.76 1.06
CA GLU A 165 27.96 -15.60 -0.30
C GLU A 165 26.75 -15.57 -1.25
N ALA A 166 26.58 -14.43 -1.91
CA ALA A 166 25.43 -14.15 -2.78
C ALA A 166 25.65 -14.82 -4.14
N ASP A 167 25.22 -16.07 -4.27
CA ASP A 167 25.22 -16.75 -5.57
C ASP A 167 23.97 -16.34 -6.37
N VAL A 168 24.20 -15.78 -7.55
CA VAL A 168 23.12 -15.43 -8.50
C VAL A 168 22.55 -16.73 -9.04
N VAL A 169 21.43 -17.17 -8.48
CA VAL A 169 20.73 -18.39 -8.90
C VAL A 169 20.32 -18.27 -10.38
N SER A 170 21.14 -18.82 -11.28
CA SER A 170 20.74 -19.19 -12.63
C SER A 170 19.59 -20.20 -12.52
N VAL A 171 18.52 -19.97 -13.28
CA VAL A 171 17.34 -20.84 -13.30
C VAL A 171 17.80 -22.30 -13.41
N PRO A 172 17.34 -23.22 -12.52
CA PRO A 172 17.76 -24.61 -12.58
C PRO A 172 17.46 -25.21 -13.95
N ASP A 173 18.42 -25.97 -14.49
CA ASP A 173 18.24 -26.65 -15.77
C ASP A 173 16.99 -27.54 -15.74
N ILE A 174 16.17 -27.40 -16.78
CA ILE A 174 14.97 -28.22 -16.96
C ILE A 174 15.43 -29.68 -17.05
N LEU A 175 14.93 -30.53 -16.13
CA LEU A 175 15.31 -31.94 -16.11
C LEU A 175 15.04 -32.59 -17.47
N PRO A 176 16.00 -33.32 -18.06
CA PRO A 176 15.91 -33.82 -19.42
C PRO A 176 14.75 -34.83 -19.63
N ASN A 177 14.19 -35.36 -18.55
CA ASN A 177 13.16 -36.41 -18.58
C ASN A 177 11.82 -35.95 -17.97
N LEU A 178 11.43 -34.69 -18.18
CA LEU A 178 10.09 -34.23 -17.79
C LEU A 178 9.04 -34.88 -18.71
N PRO A 179 8.13 -35.72 -18.16
CA PRO A 179 7.05 -36.29 -18.97
C PRO A 179 6.15 -35.16 -19.48
N PRO A 180 5.64 -35.24 -20.73
CA PRO A 180 4.80 -34.20 -21.28
C PRO A 180 3.54 -34.02 -20.44
N LEU A 181 3.11 -32.76 -20.24
CA LEU A 181 2.00 -32.39 -19.35
C LEU A 181 0.71 -33.17 -19.63
N GLY A 182 0.45 -33.54 -20.88
CA GLY A 182 -0.71 -34.36 -21.26
C GLY A 182 -0.73 -35.77 -20.65
N THR A 183 0.42 -36.30 -20.23
CA THR A 183 0.53 -37.59 -19.53
C THR A 183 0.19 -37.47 -18.04
N LEU A 184 0.29 -36.26 -17.48
CA LEU A 184 0.10 -35.98 -16.06
C LEU A 184 -1.32 -35.52 -15.74
N VAL A 185 -2.07 -35.03 -16.74
CA VAL A 185 -3.45 -34.61 -16.54
C VAL A 185 -4.38 -35.69 -17.11
N LYS A 186 -5.22 -36.29 -16.25
CA LYS A 186 -6.36 -37.11 -16.69
C LYS A 186 -7.43 -36.20 -17.29
N VAL A 187 -7.18 -35.63 -18.45
CA VAL A 187 -8.25 -35.02 -19.25
C VAL A 187 -8.92 -36.16 -20.02
N SER A 188 -9.90 -36.80 -19.40
CA SER A 188 -10.90 -37.55 -20.15
C SER A 188 -11.78 -36.51 -20.85
N VAL A 189 -11.44 -36.19 -22.11
CA VAL A 189 -12.36 -35.50 -23.02
C VAL A 189 -13.50 -36.47 -23.29
N SER A 190 -14.61 -36.28 -22.59
CA SER A 190 -15.88 -36.93 -22.92
C SER A 190 -16.44 -36.22 -24.15
N HIS A 191 -16.53 -36.96 -25.25
CA HIS A 191 -17.15 -36.55 -26.50
C HIS A 191 -18.66 -36.79 -26.47
#